data_AF-A0A349KZR9-F1
#
_entry.id   AF-A0A349KZR9-F1
#
_cell.length_a   1.000
_cell.length_b   1.000
_cell.length_c   1.000
_cell.angle_alpha   90.00
_cell.angle_beta   90.00
_cell.angle_gamma   90.00
#
_symmetry.space_group_name_H-M   'P 1'
#
loop_
_entity.id
_entity.type
_entity.pdbx_description
1 polymer ?
#
loop_
_entity_poly.entity_id
_entity_poly.type
_entity_poly.pdbx_seq_one_letter_code
_entity_poly.pdbx_strand_id
1 'polypeptide(L)'
;MQPYTRAQQTLRKWMNRLTLNTTIDADHLARAEAALQVLVLERIIARLDSFDRFIAVGYAAIKPLALFGLLVVGAILAFERTLSYSIAIAIGAGAFFTLMLALAWHPGKLAAHMRAWRERSFARTARRFARRMLRQARKQAPFDAEYDWCGDLVSYHRTRDERSSQVWSRRLAGCYLATAQLTVFFKTERAVFPHAIVLHDGSGGHALGVHLDGLDAHRMKTGPARASDGD
;
A
#
# COMPACT_ATOMS: atom_id res chain seq x y z
N MET A 1 14.09 -41.42 -24.02
CA MET A 1 14.21 -40.55 -22.83
C MET A 1 15.32 -39.54 -23.09
N GLN A 2 15.01 -38.24 -23.17
CA GLN A 2 15.96 -37.21 -23.63
C GLN A 2 16.81 -36.65 -22.46
N PRO A 3 18.12 -36.94 -22.38
CA PRO A 3 19.03 -36.34 -21.39
C PRO A 3 19.31 -34.85 -21.63
N TYR A 4 18.93 -34.31 -22.80
CA TYR A 4 19.16 -32.92 -23.20
C TYR A 4 18.41 -31.89 -22.35
N THR A 5 17.29 -32.30 -21.74
CA THR A 5 16.40 -31.40 -21.01
C THR A 5 16.98 -30.94 -19.67
N ARG A 6 17.75 -31.79 -18.98
CA ARG A 6 18.39 -31.41 -17.70
C ARG A 6 19.52 -30.42 -17.91
N ALA A 7 20.42 -30.65 -18.87
CA ALA A 7 21.54 -29.74 -19.14
C ALA A 7 21.05 -28.35 -19.59
N GLN A 8 20.01 -28.29 -20.43
CA GLN A 8 19.38 -27.02 -20.83
C GLN A 8 18.68 -26.30 -19.67
N GLN A 9 18.04 -27.04 -18.74
CA GLN A 9 17.46 -26.46 -17.53
C GLN A 9 18.53 -25.90 -16.59
N THR A 10 19.65 -26.61 -16.40
CA THR A 10 20.77 -26.11 -15.59
C THR A 10 21.38 -24.87 -16.24
N LEU A 11 21.63 -24.88 -17.57
CA LEU A 11 22.14 -23.73 -18.31
C LEU A 11 21.20 -22.51 -18.20
N ARG A 12 19.89 -22.69 -18.38
CA ARG A 12 18.91 -21.59 -18.16
C ARG A 12 18.94 -21.06 -16.73
N LYS A 13 19.10 -21.94 -15.74
CA LYS A 13 19.19 -21.56 -14.32
C LYS A 13 20.46 -20.76 -14.03
N TRP A 14 21.58 -21.08 -14.67
CA TRP A 14 22.83 -20.33 -14.55
C TRP A 14 22.84 -19.03 -15.34
N MET A 15 22.13 -18.97 -16.49
CA MET A 15 22.00 -17.74 -17.29
C MET A 15 21.08 -16.68 -16.65
N ASN A 16 20.22 -17.07 -15.71
CA ASN A 16 19.34 -16.16 -14.98
C ASN A 16 19.85 -15.84 -13.57
N ARG A 17 21.17 -15.69 -13.43
CA ARG A 17 21.77 -15.21 -12.19
C ARG A 17 22.04 -13.73 -12.30
N LEU A 18 21.45 -12.96 -11.40
CA LEU A 18 21.74 -11.55 -11.24
C LEU A 18 22.37 -11.35 -9.86
N THR A 19 23.56 -10.77 -9.84
CA THR A 19 24.20 -10.28 -8.62
C THR A 19 24.12 -8.76 -8.60
N LEU A 20 23.53 -8.22 -7.54
CA LEU A 20 23.43 -6.78 -7.31
C LEU A 20 24.21 -6.44 -6.06
N ASN A 21 25.19 -5.56 -6.22
CA ASN A 21 25.98 -5.03 -5.12
C ASN A 21 25.67 -3.55 -4.94
N THR A 22 25.35 -3.13 -3.72
CA THR A 22 25.04 -1.73 -3.43
C THR A 22 25.52 -1.37 -2.04
N THR A 23 26.28 -0.28 -1.93
CA THR A 23 26.65 0.29 -0.64
C THR A 23 25.47 1.05 -0.05
N ILE A 24 25.07 0.68 1.17
CA ILE A 24 23.94 1.26 1.87
C ILE A 24 24.45 2.16 2.99
N ASP A 25 24.34 3.47 2.79
CA ASP A 25 24.67 4.50 3.76
C ASP A 25 23.39 5.14 4.38
N ALA A 26 23.60 6.12 5.27
CA ALA A 26 22.50 6.83 5.94
C ALA A 26 21.63 7.63 4.95
N ASP A 27 22.23 8.24 3.95
CA ASP A 27 21.55 9.09 2.98
C ASP A 27 20.72 8.28 2.00
N HIS A 28 21.24 7.14 1.54
CA HIS A 28 20.52 6.14 0.79
C HIS A 28 19.28 5.69 1.55
N LEU A 29 19.42 5.36 2.85
CA LEU A 29 18.29 4.96 3.67
C LEU A 29 17.27 6.08 3.90
N ALA A 30 17.70 7.35 3.91
CA ALA A 30 16.78 8.49 4.00
C ALA A 30 15.96 8.64 2.71
N ARG A 31 16.61 8.56 1.54
CA ARG A 31 15.94 8.57 0.23
C ARG A 31 15.00 7.37 0.07
N ALA A 32 15.45 6.18 0.47
CA ALA A 32 14.65 4.97 0.48
C ALA A 32 13.42 5.08 1.40
N GLU A 33 13.54 5.68 2.59
CA GLU A 33 12.40 5.92 3.49
C GLU A 33 11.36 6.84 2.82
N ALA A 34 11.83 7.92 2.17
CA ALA A 34 10.95 8.86 1.48
C ALA A 34 10.20 8.18 0.32
N ALA A 35 10.92 7.45 -0.54
CA ALA A 35 10.33 6.72 -1.66
C ALA A 35 9.30 5.69 -1.17
N LEU A 36 9.65 4.89 -0.15
CA LEU A 36 8.74 3.90 0.43
C LEU A 36 7.50 4.53 1.06
N GLN A 37 7.65 5.69 1.72
CA GLN A 37 6.52 6.44 2.28
C GLN A 37 5.55 6.89 1.17
N VAL A 38 6.06 7.46 0.08
CA VAL A 38 5.24 7.91 -1.05
C VAL A 38 4.48 6.73 -1.66
N LEU A 39 5.18 5.64 -1.97
CA LEU A 39 4.56 4.44 -2.57
C LEU A 39 3.45 3.83 -1.70
N VAL A 40 3.69 3.73 -0.40
CA VAL A 40 2.67 3.19 0.53
C VAL A 40 1.49 4.14 0.63
N LEU A 41 1.74 5.46 0.70
CA LEU A 41 0.66 6.46 0.76
C LEU A 41 -0.19 6.44 -0.51
N GLU A 42 0.42 6.41 -1.70
CA GLU A 42 -0.28 6.32 -2.97
C GLU A 42 -1.16 5.08 -3.05
N ARG A 43 -0.64 3.92 -2.63
CA ARG A 43 -1.43 2.68 -2.59
C ARG A 43 -2.56 2.72 -1.58
N ILE A 44 -2.38 3.38 -0.43
CA ILE A 44 -3.47 3.63 0.53
C ILE A 44 -4.55 4.47 -0.14
N ILE A 45 -4.18 5.59 -0.77
CA ILE A 45 -5.12 6.51 -1.43
C ILE A 45 -5.87 5.80 -2.57
N ALA A 46 -5.16 5.10 -3.46
CA ALA A 46 -5.79 4.35 -4.55
C ALA A 46 -6.78 3.28 -4.03
N ARG A 47 -6.46 2.64 -2.90
CA ARG A 47 -7.38 1.70 -2.26
C ARG A 47 -8.61 2.41 -1.69
N LEU A 48 -8.46 3.62 -1.16
CA LEU A 48 -9.56 4.41 -0.60
C LEU A 48 -10.46 5.00 -1.66
N ASP A 49 -9.97 5.39 -2.83
CA ASP A 49 -10.81 5.86 -3.93
C ASP A 49 -11.84 4.79 -4.36
N SER A 50 -11.47 3.50 -4.23
CA SER A 50 -12.42 2.40 -4.41
C SER A 50 -13.47 2.31 -3.29
N PHE A 51 -13.12 2.70 -2.07
CA PHE A 51 -14.01 2.72 -0.93
C PHE A 51 -14.92 3.97 -0.92
N ASP A 52 -14.40 5.14 -1.28
CA ASP A 52 -15.17 6.38 -1.33
C ASP A 52 -16.31 6.30 -2.35
N ARG A 53 -16.13 5.57 -3.46
CA ARG A 53 -17.24 5.21 -4.37
C ARG A 53 -18.34 4.40 -3.68
N PHE A 54 -17.98 3.47 -2.81
CA PHE A 54 -18.95 2.70 -2.02
C PHE A 54 -19.67 3.58 -0.99
N ILE A 55 -18.94 4.46 -0.29
CA ILE A 55 -19.56 5.39 0.66
C ILE A 55 -20.47 6.39 -0.07
N ALA A 56 -20.11 6.86 -1.26
CA ALA A 56 -20.94 7.77 -2.05
C ALA A 56 -22.32 7.19 -2.36
N VAL A 57 -22.40 5.89 -2.68
CA VAL A 57 -23.67 5.17 -2.83
C VAL A 57 -24.46 5.15 -1.51
N GLY A 58 -23.78 4.88 -0.38
CA GLY A 58 -24.39 4.96 0.94
C GLY A 58 -24.94 6.34 1.29
N TYR A 59 -24.20 7.42 0.97
CA TYR A 59 -24.63 8.80 1.18
C TYR A 59 -25.88 9.17 0.38
N ALA A 60 -26.05 8.62 -0.83
CA ALA A 60 -27.26 8.82 -1.61
C ALA A 60 -28.51 8.26 -0.90
N ALA A 61 -28.36 7.19 -0.12
CA ALA A 61 -29.44 6.58 0.67
C ALA A 61 -29.71 7.31 2.01
N ILE A 62 -28.78 8.12 2.51
CA ILE A 62 -28.94 8.83 3.80
C ILE A 62 -30.09 9.85 3.73
N LYS A 63 -30.21 10.60 2.63
CA LYS A 63 -31.27 11.60 2.46
C LYS A 63 -32.68 11.00 2.55
N PRO A 64 -33.06 9.99 1.73
CA PRO A 64 -34.38 9.38 1.83
C PRO A 64 -34.60 8.70 3.18
N LEU A 65 -33.58 8.08 3.76
CA LEU A 65 -33.68 7.44 5.08
C LEU A 65 -33.92 8.45 6.20
N ALA A 66 -33.24 9.60 6.18
CA ALA A 66 -33.43 10.67 7.16
C ALA A 66 -34.81 11.32 7.02
N LEU A 67 -35.29 11.55 5.79
CA LEU A 67 -36.65 12.04 5.53
C LEU A 67 -37.71 11.05 6.02
N PHE A 68 -37.55 9.76 5.74
CA PHE A 68 -38.44 8.72 6.24
C PHE A 68 -38.43 8.66 7.77
N GLY A 69 -37.27 8.73 8.40
CA GLY A 69 -37.13 8.79 9.85
C GLY A 69 -37.86 10.00 10.46
N LEU A 70 -37.74 11.18 9.86
CA LEU A 70 -38.48 12.37 10.28
C LEU A 70 -40.00 12.22 10.13
N LEU A 71 -40.47 11.59 9.05
CA LEU A 71 -41.89 11.28 8.87
C LEU A 71 -42.42 10.34 9.96
N VAL A 72 -41.67 9.30 10.29
CA VAL A 72 -42.01 8.36 11.36
C VAL A 72 -42.04 9.06 12.72
N VAL A 73 -41.03 9.88 13.03
CA VAL A 73 -41.01 10.68 14.27
C VAL A 73 -42.20 11.63 14.34
N GLY A 74 -42.53 12.31 13.23
CA GLY A 74 -43.69 13.19 13.14
C GLY A 74 -45.01 12.44 13.36
N ALA A 75 -45.14 11.24 12.81
CA ALA A 75 -46.31 10.39 13.04
C ALA A 75 -46.43 9.96 14.51
N ILE A 76 -45.33 9.49 15.13
CA ILE A 76 -45.31 9.11 16.55
C ILE A 76 -45.78 10.29 17.43
N LEU A 77 -45.21 11.49 17.20
CA LEU A 77 -45.59 12.70 17.95
C LEU A 77 -47.04 13.13 17.72
N ALA A 78 -47.61 12.87 16.54
CA ALA A 78 -48.99 13.21 16.22
C ALA A 78 -50.01 12.23 16.84
N PHE A 79 -49.65 10.95 16.99
CA PHE A 79 -50.56 9.90 17.48
C PHE A 79 -50.42 9.63 18.99
N GLU A 80 -49.26 9.83 19.61
CA GLU A 80 -49.08 9.61 21.04
C GLU A 80 -49.45 10.86 21.87
N ARG A 81 -50.59 10.79 22.57
CA ARG A 81 -51.09 11.89 23.41
C ARG A 81 -50.73 11.80 24.90
N THR A 82 -50.14 10.70 25.38
CA THR A 82 -50.25 10.34 26.81
C THR A 82 -49.03 9.75 27.53
N LEU A 83 -47.87 9.56 26.90
CA LEU A 83 -46.68 8.99 27.59
C LEU A 83 -45.46 9.93 27.52
N SER A 84 -45.10 10.53 28.65
CA SER A 84 -43.99 11.51 28.75
C SER A 84 -42.62 10.93 28.35
N TYR A 85 -42.43 9.62 28.52
CA TYR A 85 -41.16 8.94 28.20
C TYR A 85 -40.95 8.76 26.68
N SER A 86 -42.01 8.55 25.91
CA SER A 86 -41.90 8.35 24.45
C SER A 86 -41.61 9.65 23.70
N ILE A 87 -42.08 10.79 24.22
CA ILE A 87 -41.81 12.12 23.66
C ILE A 87 -40.31 12.45 23.71
N ALA A 88 -39.62 12.16 24.81
CA ALA A 88 -38.18 12.43 24.92
C ALA A 88 -37.35 11.63 23.89
N ILE A 89 -37.71 10.36 23.68
CA ILE A 89 -37.08 9.49 22.66
C ILE A 89 -37.39 10.01 21.26
N ALA A 90 -38.64 10.41 20.98
CA ALA A 90 -39.03 10.96 19.69
C ALA A 90 -38.31 12.28 19.36
N ILE A 91 -38.16 13.18 20.35
CA ILE A 91 -37.37 14.42 20.19
C ILE A 91 -35.89 14.09 19.91
N GLY A 92 -35.30 13.15 20.66
CA GLY A 92 -33.92 12.71 20.43
C GLY A 92 -33.72 12.12 19.04
N ALA A 93 -34.64 11.27 18.59
CA ALA A 93 -34.65 10.69 17.25
C ALA A 93 -34.84 11.77 16.16
N GLY A 94 -35.76 12.72 16.36
CA GLY A 94 -35.99 13.84 15.45
C GLY A 94 -34.76 14.74 15.32
N ALA A 95 -34.10 15.07 16.43
CA ALA A 95 -32.85 15.82 16.43
C ALA A 95 -31.75 15.06 15.67
N PHE A 96 -31.63 13.75 15.88
CA PHE A 96 -30.68 12.90 15.17
C PHE A 96 -30.91 12.89 13.65
N PHE A 97 -32.15 12.67 13.20
CA PHE A 97 -32.46 12.66 11.76
C PHE A 97 -32.32 14.04 11.12
N THR A 98 -32.67 15.11 11.84
CA THR A 98 -32.46 16.50 11.38
C THR A 98 -30.97 16.78 11.22
N LEU A 99 -30.14 16.35 12.17
CA LEU A 99 -28.69 16.49 12.10
C LEU A 99 -28.11 15.68 10.92
N MET A 100 -28.53 14.43 10.72
CA MET A 100 -28.11 13.63 9.57
C MET A 100 -28.49 14.31 8.24
N LEU A 101 -29.69 14.87 8.14
CA LEU A 101 -30.18 15.56 6.95
C LEU A 101 -29.37 16.84 6.67
N ALA A 102 -29.08 17.63 7.72
CA ALA A 102 -28.25 18.82 7.63
C ALA A 102 -26.83 18.49 7.15
N LEU A 103 -26.22 17.42 7.69
CA LEU A 103 -24.90 16.94 7.25
C LEU A 103 -24.94 16.44 5.79
N ALA A 104 -26.02 15.79 5.37
CA ALA A 104 -26.20 15.32 4.00
C ALA A 104 -26.42 16.44 2.98
N TRP A 105 -26.73 17.67 3.42
CA TRP A 105 -26.89 18.84 2.54
C TRP A 105 -25.56 19.44 2.09
N HIS A 106 -24.48 19.19 2.83
CA HIS A 106 -23.13 19.66 2.51
C HIS A 106 -22.13 18.50 2.33
N PRO A 107 -22.39 17.55 1.40
CA PRO A 107 -21.57 16.35 1.26
C PRO A 107 -20.13 16.71 0.86
N GLY A 108 -19.93 17.76 0.04
CA GLY A 108 -18.61 18.19 -0.40
C GLY A 108 -17.72 18.68 0.73
N LYS A 109 -18.24 19.48 1.67
CA LYS A 109 -17.45 20.03 2.78
C LYS A 109 -17.06 18.95 3.78
N LEU A 110 -18.02 18.08 4.13
CA LEU A 110 -17.77 16.96 5.04
C LEU A 110 -16.77 15.96 4.42
N ALA A 111 -16.95 15.62 3.14
CA ALA A 111 -16.05 14.73 2.42
C ALA A 111 -14.64 15.32 2.32
N ALA A 112 -14.50 16.61 2.00
CA ALA A 112 -13.20 17.28 1.94
C ALA A 112 -12.49 17.30 3.30
N HIS A 113 -13.22 17.58 4.40
CA HIS A 113 -12.65 17.56 5.74
C HIS A 113 -12.22 16.15 6.15
N MET A 114 -13.08 15.15 5.94
CA MET A 114 -12.76 13.74 6.21
C MET A 114 -11.57 13.27 5.38
N ARG A 115 -11.50 13.65 4.10
CA ARG A 115 -10.38 13.34 3.21
C ARG A 115 -9.08 13.94 3.72
N ALA A 116 -9.04 15.23 4.04
CA ALA A 116 -7.84 15.88 4.57
C ALA A 116 -7.38 15.27 5.91
N TRP A 117 -8.32 14.96 6.81
CA TRP A 117 -8.01 14.29 8.07
C TRP A 117 -7.44 12.89 7.85
N ARG A 118 -8.07 12.12 6.96
CA ARG A 118 -7.63 10.78 6.55
C ARG A 118 -6.24 10.80 5.92
N GLU A 119 -6.00 11.66 4.94
CA GLU A 119 -4.71 11.81 4.25
C GLU A 119 -3.58 12.08 5.25
N ARG A 120 -3.79 12.99 6.22
CA ARG A 120 -2.81 13.25 7.29
C ARG A 120 -2.56 12.01 8.15
N SER A 121 -3.61 11.27 8.51
CA SER A 121 -3.51 10.04 9.29
C SER A 121 -2.75 8.96 8.52
N PHE A 122 -3.06 8.78 7.23
CA PHE A 122 -2.43 7.81 6.37
C PHE A 122 -0.97 8.15 6.06
N ALA A 123 -0.64 9.43 5.89
CA ALA A 123 0.75 9.88 5.77
C ALA A 123 1.58 9.49 7.00
N ARG A 124 1.03 9.66 8.21
CA ARG A 124 1.69 9.20 9.46
C ARG A 124 1.85 7.68 9.48
N THR A 125 0.84 6.94 9.05
CA THR A 125 0.90 5.47 8.98
C THR A 125 1.94 4.99 7.98
N ALA A 126 1.96 5.55 6.77
CA ALA A 126 2.95 5.25 5.73
C ALA A 126 4.38 5.55 6.23
N ARG A 127 4.58 6.70 6.88
CA ARG A 127 5.88 7.07 7.48
C ARG A 127 6.32 6.09 8.57
N ARG A 128 5.43 5.73 9.50
CA ARG A 128 5.72 4.75 10.57
C ARG A 128 6.06 3.38 9.98
N PHE A 129 5.34 2.98 8.94
CA PHE A 129 5.57 1.72 8.25
C PHE A 129 6.93 1.70 7.55
N ALA A 130 7.24 2.73 6.75
CA ALA A 130 8.53 2.84 6.06
C ALA A 130 9.71 2.78 7.04
N ARG A 131 9.63 3.54 8.14
CA ARG A 131 10.60 3.49 9.24
C ARG A 131 10.76 2.10 9.83
N ARG A 132 9.64 1.38 10.04
CA ARG A 132 9.65 0.04 10.61
C ARG A 132 10.35 -0.95 9.68
N MET A 133 10.10 -0.88 8.37
CA MET A 133 10.77 -1.76 7.40
C MET A 133 12.27 -1.51 7.32
N LEU A 134 12.70 -0.26 7.34
CA LEU A 134 14.11 0.11 7.23
C LEU A 134 14.86 0.10 8.57
N ARG A 135 14.18 -0.16 9.70
CA ARG A 135 14.76 -0.08 11.04
C ARG A 135 15.99 -0.98 11.21
N GLN A 136 15.94 -2.20 10.68
CA GLN A 136 17.05 -3.14 10.82
C GLN A 136 18.25 -2.75 9.94
N ALA A 137 18.01 -2.31 8.70
CA ALA A 137 19.06 -1.79 7.83
C ALA A 137 19.73 -0.56 8.47
N ARG A 138 18.94 0.40 8.96
CA ARG A 138 19.43 1.63 9.59
C ARG A 138 20.33 1.40 10.80
N LYS A 139 20.03 0.39 11.63
CA LYS A 139 20.87 0.06 12.79
C LYS A 139 22.26 -0.46 12.41
N GLN A 140 22.42 -0.92 11.17
CA GLN A 140 23.61 -1.64 10.74
C GLN A 140 24.39 -0.91 9.65
N ALA A 141 23.86 0.20 9.13
CA ALA A 141 24.54 1.08 8.20
C ALA A 141 25.82 1.68 8.82
N PRO A 142 26.88 1.90 8.03
CA PRO A 142 27.00 1.53 6.61
C PRO A 142 27.29 0.02 6.41
N PHE A 143 26.85 -0.54 5.29
CA PHE A 143 27.16 -1.91 4.88
C PHE A 143 27.03 -2.09 3.37
N ASP A 144 27.65 -3.13 2.82
CA ASP A 144 27.43 -3.53 1.44
C ASP A 144 26.35 -4.60 1.36
N ALA A 145 25.34 -4.34 0.53
CA ALA A 145 24.25 -5.24 0.23
C ALA A 145 24.58 -6.04 -1.03
N GLU A 146 24.51 -7.37 -0.94
CA GLU A 146 24.64 -8.27 -2.08
C GLU A 146 23.34 -9.07 -2.23
N TYR A 147 22.77 -9.08 -3.43
CA TYR A 147 21.59 -9.86 -3.76
C TYR A 147 21.93 -10.88 -4.84
N ASP A 148 21.76 -12.17 -4.55
CA ASP A 148 21.90 -13.25 -5.51
C ASP A 148 20.50 -13.75 -5.92
N TRP A 149 20.22 -13.64 -7.20
CA TRP A 149 18.96 -14.09 -7.82
C TRP A 149 19.13 -15.45 -8.48
N CYS A 150 18.27 -16.39 -8.13
CA CYS A 150 18.19 -17.69 -8.77
C CYS A 150 16.74 -17.99 -9.15
N GLY A 151 16.30 -17.46 -10.30
CA GLY A 151 14.90 -17.49 -10.69
C GLY A 151 14.04 -16.62 -9.78
N ASP A 152 13.02 -17.20 -9.14
CA ASP A 152 12.14 -16.49 -8.19
C ASP A 152 12.71 -16.40 -6.77
N LEU A 153 13.83 -17.10 -6.49
CA LEU A 153 14.48 -17.10 -5.19
C LEU A 153 15.53 -16.00 -5.13
N VAL A 154 15.41 -15.14 -4.12
CA VAL A 154 16.37 -14.06 -3.85
C VAL A 154 17.01 -14.28 -2.49
N SER A 155 18.32 -14.28 -2.49
CA SER A 155 19.14 -14.34 -1.28
C SER A 155 19.79 -12.99 -1.06
N TYR A 156 19.58 -12.42 0.12
CA TYR A 156 20.18 -11.16 0.54
C TYR A 156 21.27 -11.42 1.55
N HIS A 157 22.47 -10.98 1.16
CA HIS A 157 23.68 -11.03 1.94
C HIS A 157 24.07 -9.61 2.31
N ARG A 158 24.63 -9.48 3.50
CA ARG A 158 25.21 -8.23 3.96
C ARG A 158 26.65 -8.47 4.34
N THR A 159 27.51 -7.62 3.80
CA THR A 159 28.93 -7.58 4.11
C THR A 159 29.24 -6.34 4.93
N ARG A 160 29.90 -6.54 6.07
CA ARG A 160 30.43 -5.48 6.93
C ARG A 160 31.71 -5.99 7.58
N ASP A 161 32.76 -5.16 7.60
CA ASP A 161 34.06 -5.51 8.19
C ASP A 161 34.57 -6.86 7.67
N GLU A 162 34.48 -7.07 6.34
CA GLU A 162 34.85 -8.30 5.61
C GLU A 162 34.04 -9.56 5.96
N ARG A 163 33.06 -9.46 6.86
CA ARG A 163 32.17 -10.56 7.21
C ARG A 163 30.88 -10.48 6.40
N SER A 164 30.73 -11.41 5.47
CA SER A 164 29.47 -11.62 4.76
C SER A 164 28.54 -12.55 5.56
N SER A 165 27.30 -12.14 5.73
CA SER A 165 26.26 -12.95 6.39
C SER A 165 24.98 -12.93 5.56
N GLN A 166 24.40 -14.10 5.35
CA GLN A 166 23.07 -14.20 4.74
C GLN A 166 22.03 -13.72 5.75
N VAL A 167 21.30 -12.65 5.42
CA VAL A 167 20.29 -12.08 6.32
C VAL A 167 18.93 -12.72 6.08
N TRP A 168 18.58 -12.96 4.81
CA TRP A 168 17.37 -13.71 4.45
C TRP A 168 17.50 -14.33 3.06
N SER A 169 16.72 -15.36 2.80
CA SER A 169 16.42 -15.84 1.44
C SER A 169 14.92 -16.07 1.31
N ARG A 170 14.34 -15.56 0.23
CA ARG A 170 12.88 -15.53 0.04
C ARG A 170 12.54 -15.75 -1.42
N ARG A 171 11.49 -16.54 -1.66
CA ARG A 171 10.84 -16.56 -2.96
C ARG A 171 9.99 -15.31 -3.11
N LEU A 172 10.20 -14.61 -4.21
CA LEU A 172 9.43 -13.45 -4.59
C LEU A 172 8.26 -13.88 -5.46
N ALA A 173 7.12 -13.22 -5.26
CA ALA A 173 5.90 -13.48 -6.01
C ALA A 173 5.02 -12.23 -6.01
N GLY A 174 4.08 -12.17 -6.95
CA GLY A 174 3.07 -11.12 -7.03
C GLY A 174 3.51 -10.02 -7.99
N CYS A 175 3.56 -8.78 -7.51
CA CYS A 175 3.99 -7.66 -8.34
C CYS A 175 5.09 -6.85 -7.67
N TYR A 176 5.85 -6.13 -8.48
CA TYR A 176 6.92 -5.27 -8.00
C TYR A 176 6.77 -3.84 -8.53
N LEU A 177 7.45 -2.93 -7.85
CA LEU A 177 7.61 -1.56 -8.29
C LEU A 177 9.05 -1.15 -8.00
N ALA A 178 9.80 -0.83 -9.06
CA ALA A 178 11.16 -0.33 -8.96
C ALA A 178 11.17 1.20 -8.86
N THR A 179 11.94 1.74 -7.93
CA THR A 179 12.28 3.16 -7.84
C THR A 179 13.77 3.34 -8.08
N ALA A 180 14.30 4.55 -7.97
CA ALA A 180 15.73 4.79 -8.08
C ALA A 180 16.55 4.28 -6.87
N GLN A 181 15.93 3.99 -5.72
CA GLN A 181 16.64 3.60 -4.50
C GLN A 181 16.27 2.21 -3.98
N LEU A 182 15.15 1.67 -4.44
CA LEU A 182 14.67 0.39 -3.97
C LEU A 182 13.66 -0.22 -4.93
N THR A 183 13.53 -1.54 -4.85
CA THR A 183 12.46 -2.30 -5.50
C THR A 183 11.59 -2.89 -4.42
N VAL A 184 10.29 -2.61 -4.53
CA VAL A 184 9.26 -3.05 -3.57
C VAL A 184 8.51 -4.23 -4.15
N PHE A 185 8.31 -5.27 -3.35
CA PHE A 185 7.51 -6.44 -3.74
C PHE A 185 6.21 -6.53 -2.94
N PHE A 186 5.12 -6.80 -3.64
CA PHE A 186 3.77 -6.92 -3.11
C PHE A 186 3.21 -8.31 -3.41
N LYS A 187 2.54 -8.92 -2.41
CA LYS A 187 1.94 -10.25 -2.59
C LYS A 187 0.86 -10.27 -3.68
N THR A 188 0.14 -9.17 -3.83
CA THR A 188 -0.93 -8.99 -4.82
C THR A 188 -0.93 -7.56 -5.34
N GLU A 189 -1.49 -7.36 -6.53
CA GLU A 189 -1.61 -6.03 -7.15
C GLU A 189 -2.29 -5.00 -6.23
N ARG A 190 -3.29 -5.44 -5.46
CA ARG A 190 -4.08 -4.61 -4.53
C ARG A 190 -3.48 -4.50 -3.13
N ALA A 191 -2.37 -5.17 -2.84
CA ALA A 191 -1.75 -5.09 -1.52
C ALA A 191 -1.21 -3.68 -1.27
N VAL A 192 -1.59 -3.10 -0.14
CA VAL A 192 -1.12 -1.78 0.27
C VAL A 192 0.30 -1.85 0.84
N PHE A 193 0.53 -2.86 1.69
CA PHE A 193 1.80 -3.02 2.37
C PHE A 193 2.67 -4.03 1.63
N PRO A 194 3.94 -3.67 1.35
CA PRO A 194 4.88 -4.59 0.76
C PRO A 194 5.31 -5.68 1.73
N HIS A 195 5.73 -6.81 1.15
CA HIS A 195 6.18 -7.96 1.92
C HIS A 195 7.70 -8.14 1.89
N ALA A 196 8.36 -7.57 0.88
CA ALA A 196 9.82 -7.53 0.74
C ALA A 196 10.23 -6.23 0.04
N ILE A 197 11.46 -5.81 0.31
CA ILE A 197 12.14 -4.70 -0.38
C ILE A 197 13.57 -5.13 -0.69
N VAL A 198 14.07 -4.68 -1.82
CA VAL A 198 15.48 -4.77 -2.23
C VAL A 198 16.00 -3.35 -2.33
N LEU A 199 17.03 -3.03 -1.56
CA LEU A 199 17.70 -1.72 -1.61
C LEU A 199 18.79 -1.78 -2.67
N HIS A 200 18.81 -0.82 -3.59
CA HIS A 200 19.78 -0.77 -4.68
C HIS A 200 19.99 0.68 -5.13
N ASP A 201 21.09 0.96 -5.84
CA ASP A 201 21.26 2.26 -6.49
C ASP A 201 20.45 2.36 -7.81
N GLY A 202 20.48 3.53 -8.46
CA GLY A 202 19.70 3.77 -9.67
C GLY A 202 20.04 2.80 -10.81
N SER A 203 21.33 2.47 -10.98
CA SER A 203 21.81 1.47 -11.93
C SER A 203 21.29 0.07 -11.60
N GLY A 204 21.34 -0.30 -10.32
CA GLY A 204 20.87 -1.58 -9.83
C GLY A 204 19.36 -1.76 -9.99
N GLY A 205 18.60 -0.66 -9.90
CA GLY A 205 17.15 -0.67 -10.11
C GLY A 205 16.76 -0.99 -11.55
N HIS A 206 17.46 -0.41 -12.51
CA HIS A 206 17.21 -0.70 -13.93
C HIS A 206 17.57 -2.14 -14.28
N ALA A 207 18.76 -2.61 -13.87
CA ALA A 207 19.19 -3.99 -14.09
C ALA A 207 18.22 -5.00 -13.44
N LEU A 208 17.76 -4.69 -12.23
CA LEU A 208 16.77 -5.51 -11.54
C LEU A 208 15.43 -5.53 -12.27
N GLY A 209 14.93 -4.38 -12.72
CA GLY A 209 13.70 -4.28 -13.50
C GLY A 209 13.74 -5.16 -14.75
N VAL A 210 14.81 -5.04 -15.55
CA VAL A 210 15.00 -5.85 -16.77
C VAL A 210 15.07 -7.35 -16.44
N HIS A 211 15.75 -7.73 -15.35
CA HIS A 211 15.81 -9.13 -14.93
C HIS A 211 14.43 -9.66 -14.50
N LEU A 212 13.67 -8.86 -13.76
CA LEU A 212 12.33 -9.19 -13.30
C LEU A 212 11.33 -9.30 -14.45
N ASP A 213 11.36 -8.38 -15.42
CA ASP A 213 10.56 -8.45 -16.65
C ASP A 213 10.94 -9.70 -17.47
N GLY A 214 12.19 -10.17 -17.41
CA GLY A 214 12.60 -11.44 -18.00
C GLY A 214 12.02 -12.68 -17.30
N LEU A 215 11.67 -12.56 -16.01
CA LEU A 215 11.02 -13.62 -15.22
C LEU A 215 9.48 -13.65 -15.41
N ASP A 216 8.90 -12.60 -16.01
CA ASP A 216 7.45 -12.40 -16.21
C ASP A 216 6.77 -13.45 -17.10
N ALA A 217 7.50 -14.41 -17.67
CA ALA A 217 6.88 -15.50 -18.42
C ALA A 217 5.88 -16.32 -17.58
N HIS A 218 5.91 -16.29 -16.22
CA HIS A 218 4.92 -17.04 -15.42
C HIS A 218 4.37 -16.45 -14.11
N ARG A 219 4.95 -15.46 -13.41
CA ARG A 219 4.49 -15.13 -12.03
C ARG A 219 4.65 -13.69 -11.50
N MET A 220 5.46 -12.85 -12.11
CA MET A 220 5.54 -11.44 -11.72
C MET A 220 4.82 -10.59 -12.76
N LYS A 221 4.35 -9.43 -12.31
CA LYS A 221 3.85 -8.38 -13.19
C LYS A 221 4.44 -7.08 -12.69
N THR A 222 4.91 -6.26 -13.61
CA THR A 222 5.10 -4.84 -13.36
C THR A 222 3.79 -4.25 -12.84
N GLY A 223 3.83 -3.65 -11.64
CA GLY A 223 2.72 -2.82 -11.19
C GLY A 223 2.50 -1.66 -12.16
N PRO A 224 1.32 -1.02 -12.19
CA PRO A 224 1.09 0.10 -13.08
C PRO A 224 2.17 1.17 -12.84
N ALA A 225 3.10 1.29 -13.79
CA ALA A 225 4.03 2.39 -13.84
C ALA A 225 3.17 3.63 -14.07
N ARG A 226 3.09 4.53 -13.09
CA ARG A 226 2.68 5.88 -13.44
C ARG A 226 3.80 6.43 -14.32
N ALA A 227 3.42 6.92 -15.50
CA ALA A 227 4.26 7.85 -16.22
C ALA A 227 4.76 8.85 -15.18
N SER A 228 6.07 8.92 -14.98
CA SER A 228 6.65 10.04 -14.28
C SER A 228 6.12 11.26 -14.99
N ASP A 229 5.27 12.05 -14.33
CA ASP A 229 5.01 13.41 -14.74
C ASP A 229 6.38 14.10 -14.63
N GLY A 230 7.10 14.08 -15.75
CA GLY A 230 8.19 14.99 -16.01
C GLY A 230 7.53 16.33 -16.29
N ASP A 231 7.61 17.21 -15.29
CA ASP A 231 8.05 18.60 -15.40
C ASP A 231 8.11 19.23 -14.00
#